data_AF-A0A258K2N1-F1
#
_entry.id   AF-A0A258K2N1-F1
#
_cell.length_a   1.000
_cell.length_b   1.000
_cell.length_c   1.000
_cell.angle_alpha   90.00
_cell.angle_beta   90.00
_cell.angle_gamma   90.00
#
_symmetry.space_group_name_H-M   'P 1'
#
loop_
_entity.id
_entity.type
_entity.pdbx_description
1 polymer ?
#
loop_
_entity_poly.entity_id
_entity_poly.type
_entity_poly.pdbx_seq_one_letter_code
_entity_poly.pdbx_strand_id
1 'polypeptide(L)' 'MSGLSRRALLAGALLAGAALPARAAAPRVAALDWALLETLLAMGIVPVAAAELVLFR' A
#
# COMPACT_ATOMS: atom_id res chain seq x y z
N MET A 1 -9.61 -44.47 8.89
CA MET A 1 -8.93 -43.17 8.81
C MET A 1 -9.78 -42.28 7.91
N SER A 2 -10.57 -41.38 8.49
CA SER A 2 -11.44 -40.50 7.69
C SER A 2 -10.56 -39.53 6.91
N GLY A 3 -10.57 -39.63 5.58
CA GLY A 3 -9.76 -38.79 4.69
C GLY A 3 -10.13 -37.31 4.77
N LEU A 4 -9.22 -36.45 4.33
CA LEU A 4 -9.42 -35.00 4.31
C LEU A 4 -10.59 -34.66 3.38
N SER A 5 -11.69 -34.11 3.94
CA SER A 5 -12.85 -33.72 3.13
C SER A 5 -12.54 -32.47 2.29
N ARG A 6 -13.18 -32.33 1.12
CA ARG A 6 -13.09 -31.12 0.28
C ARG A 6 -13.35 -29.84 1.09
N ARG A 7 -14.34 -29.87 2.00
CA ARG A 7 -14.67 -28.74 2.87
C ARG A 7 -13.53 -28.41 3.84
N ALA A 8 -12.89 -29.42 4.44
CA ALA A 8 -11.75 -29.23 5.33
C ALA A 8 -10.54 -28.66 4.57
N LEU A 9 -10.31 -29.11 3.34
CA LEU A 9 -9.26 -28.58 2.47
C LEU A 9 -9.50 -27.09 2.14
N LEU A 10 -10.72 -26.74 1.73
CA LEU A 10 -11.07 -25.36 1.40
C LEU A 10 -11.01 -24.43 2.63
N ALA A 11 -11.48 -24.90 3.79
CA ALA A 11 -11.39 -24.15 5.04
C ALA A 11 -9.92 -23.91 5.45
N GLY A 12 -9.07 -24.94 5.32
CA GLY A 12 -7.64 -24.82 5.57
C GLY A 12 -6.94 -23.84 4.61
N ALA A 13 -7.28 -23.87 3.33
CA ALA A 13 -6.73 -22.95 2.33
C ALA A 13 -7.14 -21.49 2.60
N LEU A 14 -8.39 -21.25 3.02
CA LEU A 14 -8.86 -19.91 3.36
C LEU A 14 -8.13 -19.34 4.58
N LEU A 15 -7.94 -20.16 5.62
CA LEU A 15 -7.20 -19.78 6.83
C LEU A 15 -5.71 -19.53 6.54
N ALA A 16 -5.10 -20.34 5.68
CA ALA A 16 -3.72 -20.14 5.25
C ALA A 16 -3.55 -18.87 4.42
N GLY A 17 -4.53 -18.54 3.57
CA GLY A 17 -4.53 -17.30 2.77
C GLY A 17 -4.72 -16.04 3.62
N ALA A 18 -5.54 -16.11 4.67
CA ALA A 18 -5.75 -15.00 5.61
C ALA A 18 -4.52 -14.69 6.49
N ALA A 19 -3.58 -15.63 6.62
CA ALA A 19 -2.34 -15.45 7.36
C ALA A 19 -1.21 -14.79 6.53
N LEU A 20 -1.44 -14.51 5.25
CA LEU A 20 -0.45 -13.83 4.42
C LEU A 20 -0.39 -12.35 4.78
N PRO A 21 0.81 -11.76 4.92
CA PRO A 21 0.94 -10.32 5.16
C PRO A 21 0.29 -9.55 4.01
N ALA A 22 -0.63 -8.66 4.34
CA ALA A 22 -1.25 -7.79 3.37
C ALA A 22 -0.17 -6.90 2.71
N ARG A 23 0.10 -7.10 1.42
CA ARG A 23 0.98 -6.23 0.64
C ARG A 23 0.19 -5.01 0.21
N ALA A 24 0.34 -3.90 0.93
CA ALA A 24 -0.08 -2.61 0.43
C ALA A 24 0.81 -2.21 -0.76
N ALA A 25 0.22 -1.59 -1.77
CA ALA A 25 0.99 -0.94 -2.82
C ALA A 25 1.82 0.22 -2.22
N ALA A 26 2.96 0.54 -2.85
CA ALA A 26 3.72 1.72 -2.45
C ALA A 26 2.85 2.98 -2.61
N PRO A 27 2.88 3.91 -1.64
CA PRO A 27 2.06 5.11 -1.71
C PRO A 27 2.47 5.99 -2.90
N ARG A 28 1.48 6.48 -3.64
CA ARG A 28 1.67 7.43 -4.75
C ARG A 28 1.07 8.76 -4.32
N VAL A 29 1.94 9.74 -4.07
CA VAL A 29 1.55 11.02 -3.47
C VAL A 29 1.78 12.14 -4.46
N ALA A 30 0.82 13.08 -4.56
CA ALA A 30 1.00 14.34 -5.26
C ALA A 30 1.17 15.46 -4.22
N ALA A 31 2.22 16.26 -4.34
CA ALA A 31 2.48 17.39 -3.44
C ALA A 31 1.80 18.65 -3.97
N LEU A 32 0.90 19.23 -3.20
CA LEU A 32 0.14 20.44 -3.55
C LEU A 32 0.65 21.69 -2.85
N ASP A 33 1.83 21.67 -2.24
CA ASP A 33 2.49 22.85 -1.71
C ASP A 33 3.97 22.55 -1.52
N TRP A 34 4.74 23.61 -1.33
CA TRP A 34 6.19 23.53 -1.19
C TRP A 34 6.61 22.82 0.11
N ALA A 35 5.94 23.11 1.23
CA ALA A 35 6.30 22.52 2.52
C ALA A 35 6.06 21.00 2.56
N LEU A 36 4.95 20.52 1.97
CA LEU A 36 4.67 19.10 1.82
C LEU A 36 5.65 18.43 0.87
N LEU A 37 6.06 19.07 -0.23
CA LEU A 37 7.08 18.53 -1.12
C LEU A 37 8.40 18.30 -0.38
N GLU A 38 8.90 19.32 0.33
CA GLU A 38 10.13 19.20 1.11
C GLU A 38 10.03 18.13 2.20
N THR A 39 8.90 18.08 2.90
CA THR A 39 8.64 17.09 3.95
C THR A 39 8.67 15.67 3.38
N LEU A 40 8.02 15.43 2.25
CA LEU A 40 7.99 14.12 1.59
C LEU A 40 9.40 13.69 1.16
N LEU A 41 10.16 14.59 0.55
CA LEU A 41 11.53 14.32 0.14
C LEU A 41 12.45 14.05 1.34
N ALA A 42 12.30 14.78 2.44
CA ALA A 42 13.04 14.55 3.68
C ALA A 42 12.71 13.17 4.30
N MET A 43 11.50 12.67 4.12
CA MET A 43 11.10 11.31 4.51
C MET A 43 11.52 10.22 3.49
N GLY A 44 12.20 10.59 2.40
CA GLY A 44 12.61 9.65 1.35
C GLY A 44 11.45 9.21 0.44
N ILE A 45 10.33 9.93 0.44
CA ILE A 45 9.18 9.65 -0.42
C ILE A 45 9.25 10.58 -1.63
N VAL A 46 9.40 10.02 -2.82
CA VAL A 46 9.40 10.79 -4.07
C VAL A 46 7.94 10.95 -4.56
N PRO A 47 7.38 12.17 -4.60
CA PRO A 47 6.03 12.39 -5.10
C PRO A 47 5.95 12.10 -6.61
N VAL A 48 4.80 11.61 -7.07
CA VAL A 48 4.55 11.35 -8.50
C VAL A 48 4.21 12.63 -9.27
N ALA A 49 3.82 13.69 -8.55
CA ALA A 49 3.54 15.01 -9.08
C ALA A 49 3.79 16.05 -8.00
N ALA A 50 4.17 17.26 -8.39
CA ALA A 50 4.22 18.44 -7.54
C ALA A 50 3.57 19.60 -8.31
N ALA A 51 2.81 20.43 -7.61
CA ALA A 51 2.20 21.61 -8.21
C ALA A 51 3.28 22.68 -8.50
N GLU A 52 3.11 23.41 -9.61
CA GLU A 52 4.05 24.47 -9.98
C GLU A 52 4.00 25.62 -8.97
N LEU A 53 5.16 26.21 -8.65
CA LEU A 53 5.28 27.33 -7.71
C LEU A 53 4.43 28.56 -8.09
N VAL A 54 4.05 28.69 -9.36
CA VAL A 54 3.14 29.75 -9.83
C VAL A 54 1.71 29.62 -9.25
N LEU A 55 1.33 28.45 -8.76
CA LEU A 55 0.01 28.19 -8.18
C LEU A 55 -0.07 28.58 -6.68
N PHE A 56 1.05 28.94 -6.04
CA PHE A 56 1.13 29.25 -4.60
C PHE A 56 1.65 30.65 -4.27
N ARG A 57 1.70 31.55 -5.27
CA ARG A 57 2.15 32.94 -5.11
C ARG A 57 1.00 33.88 -4.82
#